data_AF-A0A9D4PGX7-F1
#
_entry.id   AF-A0A9D4PGX7-F1
#
_cell.length_a   1.000
_cell.length_b   1.000
_cell.length_c   1.000
_cell.angle_alpha   90.00
_cell.angle_beta   90.00
_cell.angle_gamma   90.00
#
_symmetry.space_group_name_H-M   'P 1'
#
loop_
_entity.id
_entity.type
_entity.pdbx_description
1 polymer ?
#
loop_
_entity_poly.entity_id
_entity_poly.type
_entity_poly.pdbx_seq_one_letter_code
_entity_poly.pdbx_strand_id
1 'polypeptide(L)'
;MAWDRVTPTTIANCFAKCGFFRSSEEVPSEQEEPIEGWELLDAGCTAEDFCTADDNLATCGARTVEDIVEEATCEVADSSDDGDNIDEGDGEGLPPAAETLHALDVLRRAMAADEISDDTCTRFYGFERSLLSDFAKKKKQKDIRDFFCKK
;
A
#
# COMPACT_ATOMS: atom_id res chain seq x y z
N MET A 1 -0.12 -15.58 18.64
CA MET A 1 0.10 -15.26 17.21
C MET A 1 0.29 -16.55 16.42
N ALA A 2 0.07 -16.56 15.10
CA ALA A 2 0.31 -17.76 14.27
C ALA A 2 1.81 -18.13 14.19
N TRP A 3 2.69 -17.13 14.32
CA TRP A 3 4.14 -17.28 14.32
C TRP A 3 4.68 -18.08 15.51
N ASP A 4 4.03 -18.00 16.68
CA ASP A 4 4.44 -18.73 17.90
C ASP A 4 4.31 -20.26 17.74
N ARG A 5 3.60 -20.72 16.70
CA ARG A 5 3.42 -22.15 16.40
C ARG A 5 4.45 -22.70 15.42
N VAL A 6 5.28 -21.84 14.82
CA VAL A 6 6.32 -22.26 13.88
C VAL A 6 7.51 -22.77 14.69
N THR A 7 7.69 -24.09 14.71
CA THR A 7 8.81 -24.73 15.40
C THR A 7 10.05 -24.80 14.50
N PRO A 8 11.27 -24.89 15.07
CA PRO A 8 12.49 -25.17 14.29
C PRO A 8 12.36 -26.40 13.41
N THR A 9 11.64 -27.43 13.88
CA THR A 9 11.32 -28.64 13.10
C THR A 9 10.44 -28.35 11.89
N THR A 10 9.48 -27.44 12.02
CA THR A 10 8.63 -27.02 10.90
C THR A 10 9.47 -26.35 9.82
N ILE A 11 10.38 -25.47 10.22
CA ILE A 11 11.31 -24.78 9.32
C ILE A 11 12.21 -25.81 8.62
N ALA A 12 12.84 -26.71 9.37
CA ALA A 12 13.70 -27.77 8.83
C ALA A 12 12.97 -28.64 7.81
N ASN A 13 11.73 -29.04 8.09
CA ASN A 13 10.91 -29.83 7.17
C ASN A 13 10.56 -29.08 5.89
N CYS A 14 10.32 -27.77 5.96
CA CYS A 14 10.10 -26.95 4.77
C CYS A 14 11.35 -26.89 3.87
N PHE A 15 12.52 -26.64 4.45
CA PHE A 15 13.79 -26.65 3.70
C PHE A 15 14.07 -28.02 3.05
N ALA A 16 13.85 -29.11 3.78
CA ALA A 16 14.00 -30.47 3.25
C ALA A 16 13.05 -30.74 2.07
N LYS A 17 11.78 -30.33 2.18
CA LYS A 17 10.80 -30.48 1.08
C LYS A 17 11.15 -29.64 -0.16
N CYS A 18 11.85 -28.52 0.03
CA CYS A 18 12.34 -27.68 -1.06
C CYS A 18 13.68 -28.17 -1.65
N GLY A 19 14.19 -29.33 -1.20
CA GLY A 19 15.43 -29.92 -1.73
C GLY A 19 16.71 -29.35 -1.11
N PHE A 20 16.60 -28.50 -0.09
CA PHE A 20 17.75 -28.02 0.68
C PHE A 20 18.13 -29.06 1.74
N PHE A 21 18.75 -30.15 1.29
CA PHE A 21 19.36 -31.13 2.18
C PHE A 21 20.71 -30.58 2.62
N ARG A 22 20.78 -30.09 3.86
CA ARG A 22 22.03 -29.64 4.45
C ARG A 22 22.85 -30.88 4.84
N SER A 23 23.98 -31.13 4.18
CA SER A 23 25.07 -31.91 4.78
C SER A 23 25.47 -31.18 6.06
N SER A 24 25.80 -31.92 7.12
CA SER A 24 26.02 -31.39 8.47
C SER A 24 27.28 -30.52 8.65
N GLU A 25 27.71 -29.80 7.62
CA GLU A 25 28.83 -28.87 7.70
C GLU A 25 28.34 -27.44 7.50
N GLU A 26 28.70 -26.63 8.50
CA GLU A 26 28.62 -25.17 8.55
C GLU A 26 27.21 -24.60 8.82
N VAL A 27 26.92 -24.47 10.11
CA VAL A 27 26.10 -23.37 10.62
C VAL A 27 26.95 -22.10 10.39
N PRO A 28 26.58 -21.18 9.48
CA PRO A 28 27.29 -19.92 9.34
C PRO A 28 27.23 -19.24 10.70
N SER A 29 28.41 -18.84 11.16
CA SER A 29 28.59 -17.96 12.30
C SER A 29 27.62 -16.78 12.18
N GLU A 30 26.81 -16.53 13.21
CA GLU A 30 26.00 -15.30 13.34
C GLU A 30 26.89 -14.07 13.63
N GLN A 31 28.13 -14.07 13.13
CA GLN A 31 28.94 -12.87 13.12
C GLN A 31 28.35 -11.98 12.04
N GLU A 32 27.90 -10.79 12.45
CA GLU A 32 27.56 -9.70 11.56
C GLU A 32 28.80 -9.35 10.76
N GLU A 33 28.94 -10.00 9.60
CA GLU A 33 29.94 -9.63 8.61
C GLU A 33 29.61 -8.19 8.16
N PRO A 34 30.59 -7.28 8.13
CA PRO A 34 30.36 -5.93 7.62
C PRO A 34 29.81 -6.03 6.20
N ILE A 35 28.80 -5.22 5.89
CA ILE A 35 28.17 -5.20 4.56
C ILE A 35 29.21 -4.75 3.54
N GLU A 36 29.78 -5.71 2.82
CA GLU A 36 30.83 -5.48 1.83
C GLU A 36 30.32 -4.55 0.72
N GLY A 37 31.06 -3.48 0.45
CA GLY A 37 30.71 -2.53 -0.60
C GLY A 37 29.71 -1.44 -0.18
N TRP A 38 29.41 -1.28 1.11
CA TRP A 38 28.60 -0.16 1.59
C TRP A 38 29.23 1.19 1.23
N GLU A 39 30.57 1.29 1.30
CA GLU A 39 31.35 2.46 0.92
C GLU A 39 31.24 2.85 -0.57
N LEU A 40 30.72 1.98 -1.43
CA LEU A 40 30.46 2.29 -2.84
C LEU A 40 29.13 3.03 -3.05
N LEU A 41 28.27 3.03 -2.03
CA LEU A 41 26.98 3.72 -2.06
C LEU A 41 27.18 5.15 -1.56
N ASP A 42 26.74 6.15 -2.34
CA ASP A 42 26.62 7.55 -1.88
C ASP A 42 25.37 7.71 -0.99
N ALA A 43 25.25 6.86 0.03
CA ALA A 43 24.05 6.71 0.86
C ALA A 43 23.92 7.81 1.92
N GLY A 44 25.00 8.54 2.23
CA GLY A 44 25.02 9.59 3.25
C GLY A 44 24.81 9.10 4.69
N CYS A 45 24.74 7.77 4.90
CA CYS A 45 24.59 7.12 6.19
C CYS A 45 25.45 5.85 6.25
N THR A 46 25.69 5.34 7.46
CA THR A 46 26.41 4.07 7.65
C THR A 46 25.49 2.88 7.41
N ALA A 47 26.07 1.69 7.20
CA ALA A 47 25.33 0.43 7.08
C ALA A 47 24.42 0.19 8.30
N GLU A 48 24.95 0.52 9.48
CA GLU A 48 24.24 0.40 10.75
C GLU A 48 23.05 1.37 10.83
N ASP A 49 23.22 2.63 10.41
CA ASP A 49 22.12 3.61 10.37
C ASP A 49 20.98 3.15 9.44
N PHE A 50 21.30 2.50 8.33
CA PHE A 50 20.29 1.96 7.42
C PHE A 50 19.56 0.76 8.01
N CYS A 51 20.30 -0.18 8.62
CA CYS A 51 19.73 -1.37 9.24
C CYS A 51 18.86 -1.05 10.46
N THR A 52 19.18 0.02 11.20
CA THR A 52 18.47 0.44 12.42
C THR A 52 17.48 1.58 12.16
N ALA A 53 17.23 1.94 10.90
CA ALA A 53 16.41 3.08 10.52
C ALA A 53 14.97 3.01 11.08
N ASP A 54 14.45 1.82 11.32
CA ASP A 54 13.10 1.57 11.82
C ASP A 54 13.04 1.15 13.30
N ASP A 55 14.17 1.03 14.01
CA ASP A 55 14.21 0.60 15.42
C ASP A 55 13.38 1.51 16.34
N ASN A 56 13.31 2.80 16.01
CA ASN A 56 12.53 3.80 16.74
C ASN A 56 11.30 4.28 15.98
N LEU A 57 10.88 3.54 14.93
CA LEU A 57 9.67 3.88 14.21
C LEU A 57 8.48 3.69 15.15
N ALA A 58 7.77 4.78 15.42
CA ALA A 58 6.58 4.76 16.25
C ALA A 58 5.56 3.80 15.64
N THR A 59 5.40 2.63 16.25
CA THR A 59 4.33 1.71 15.93
C THR A 59 3.06 2.17 16.63
N CYS A 60 1.90 1.80 16.09
CA CYS A 60 0.69 1.84 16.90
C CYS A 60 0.95 0.89 18.08
N GLY A 61 1.20 1.44 19.27
CA GLY A 61 1.40 0.65 20.47
C GLY A 61 0.26 -0.37 20.64
N ALA A 62 0.52 -1.46 21.36
CA ALA A 62 -0.48 -2.48 21.60
C ALA A 62 -1.72 -1.84 22.27
N ARG A 63 -2.77 -1.59 21.47
CA ARG A 63 -4.05 -1.12 21.97
C ARG A 63 -4.74 -2.28 22.66
N THR A 64 -5.30 -2.03 23.83
CA THR A 64 -6.19 -2.98 24.48
C THR A 64 -7.53 -3.00 23.73
N VAL A 65 -8.32 -4.06 23.92
CA VAL A 65 -9.65 -4.13 23.31
C VAL A 65 -10.53 -3.01 23.87
N GLU A 66 -10.32 -2.66 25.13
CA GLU A 66 -10.97 -1.58 25.86
C GLU A 66 -10.68 -0.22 25.21
N ASP A 67 -9.42 0.08 24.85
CA ASP A 67 -9.04 1.32 24.17
C ASP A 67 -9.74 1.46 22.80
N ILE A 68 -9.92 0.35 22.08
CA ILE A 68 -10.58 0.31 20.77
C ILE A 68 -12.09 0.57 20.91
N VAL A 69 -12.72 0.02 21.95
CA VAL A 69 -14.15 0.19 22.22
C VAL A 69 -14.46 1.62 22.66
N GLU A 70 -13.60 2.22 23.48
CA GLU A 70 -13.79 3.60 23.96
C GLU A 70 -13.75 4.62 22.81
N GLU A 71 -12.77 4.50 21.90
CA GLU A 71 -12.67 5.32 20.68
C GLU A 71 -13.90 5.17 19.79
N ALA A 72 -14.36 3.93 19.55
CA ALA A 72 -15.54 3.65 18.74
C ALA A 72 -16.86 4.21 19.32
N THR A 73 -16.92 4.41 20.64
CA THR A 73 -18.11 4.97 21.31
C THR A 73 -18.09 6.49 21.46
N CYS A 74 -16.91 7.13 21.38
CA CYS A 74 -16.79 8.58 21.54
C CYS A 74 -17.09 9.38 20.26
N GLU A 75 -17.03 8.78 19.07
CA GLU A 75 -17.23 9.47 17.79
C GLU A 75 -18.70 9.65 17.35
N VAL A 76 -19.68 9.23 18.17
CA VAL A 76 -21.11 9.22 17.78
C VAL A 76 -21.85 10.54 18.06
N ALA A 77 -21.13 11.66 18.26
CA ALA A 77 -21.75 12.93 18.63
C ALA A 77 -21.31 14.12 17.78
N ASP A 78 -21.12 13.97 16.46
CA ASP A 78 -21.34 15.09 15.53
C ASP A 78 -21.26 14.63 14.07
N SER A 79 -22.41 14.58 13.39
CA SER A 79 -22.58 15.11 12.03
C SER A 79 -24.03 14.96 11.61
N SER A 80 -24.71 16.10 11.61
CA SER A 80 -26.05 16.29 11.06
C SER A 80 -26.20 15.67 9.68
N ASP A 81 -27.31 14.96 9.56
CA ASP A 81 -28.14 14.81 8.38
C ASP A 81 -28.24 16.14 7.59
N ASP A 82 -27.64 16.17 6.40
CA ASP A 82 -28.06 17.11 5.36
C ASP A 82 -28.16 16.33 4.05
N GLY A 83 -29.41 16.01 3.71
CA GLY A 83 -29.78 15.31 2.51
C GLY A 83 -29.73 16.26 1.33
N ASP A 84 -28.88 15.96 0.34
CA ASP A 84 -29.00 16.53 -0.99
C ASP A 84 -29.32 15.43 -2.00
N ASN A 85 -30.60 15.41 -2.33
CA ASN A 85 -31.24 14.66 -3.38
C ASN A 85 -31.03 15.44 -4.68
N ILE A 86 -30.06 15.06 -5.52
CA ILE A 86 -29.85 15.68 -6.84
C ILE A 86 -30.18 14.68 -7.94
N ASP A 87 -31.46 14.76 -8.33
CA ASP A 87 -32.01 14.84 -9.69
C ASP A 87 -31.36 14.01 -10.82
N GLU A 88 -32.16 13.07 -11.35
CA GLU A 88 -31.88 12.32 -12.57
C GLU A 88 -31.98 13.21 -13.82
N GLY A 89 -30.82 13.58 -14.37
CA GLY A 89 -30.71 14.14 -15.71
C GLY A 89 -30.34 13.05 -16.73
N ASP A 90 -31.29 12.72 -17.60
CA ASP A 90 -31.13 11.93 -18.83
C ASP A 90 -29.96 12.47 -19.69
N GLY A 91 -28.86 11.73 -19.69
CA GLY A 91 -27.65 11.96 -20.47
C GLY A 91 -26.77 10.74 -20.31
N GLU A 92 -26.18 10.26 -21.41
CA GLU A 92 -25.32 9.07 -21.45
C GLU A 92 -24.41 9.03 -20.21
N GLY A 93 -24.68 8.06 -19.32
CA GLY A 93 -24.20 8.11 -17.95
C GLY A 93 -22.69 8.27 -17.88
N LEU A 94 -22.20 9.01 -16.87
CA LEU A 94 -20.75 9.20 -16.69
C LEU A 94 -20.04 7.84 -16.79
N PRO A 95 -18.98 7.72 -17.61
CA PRO A 95 -18.28 6.45 -17.77
C PRO A 95 -17.75 5.99 -16.41
N PRO A 96 -17.88 4.70 -16.07
CA PRO A 96 -17.33 4.15 -14.84
C PRO A 96 -15.86 4.56 -14.65
N ALA A 97 -15.43 4.75 -13.40
CA ALA A 97 -14.06 5.13 -13.10
C ALA A 97 -13.03 4.16 -13.72
N ALA A 98 -13.35 2.87 -13.80
CA ALA A 98 -12.51 1.86 -14.44
C ALA A 98 -12.32 2.11 -15.95
N GLU A 99 -13.39 2.47 -16.66
CA GLU A 99 -13.34 2.77 -18.09
C GLU A 99 -12.52 4.04 -18.36
N THR A 100 -12.70 5.06 -17.53
CA THR A 100 -11.90 6.30 -17.61
C THR A 100 -10.41 6.03 -17.39
N LEU A 101 -10.05 5.18 -16.41
CA LEU A 101 -8.65 4.81 -16.15
C LEU A 101 -8.05 3.98 -17.27
N HIS A 102 -8.84 3.09 -17.88
CA HIS A 102 -8.41 2.33 -19.05
C HIS A 102 -8.15 3.25 -20.26
N ALA A 103 -9.00 4.25 -20.50
CA ALA A 103 -8.78 5.23 -21.55
C ALA A 103 -7.47 6.02 -21.36
N LEU A 104 -7.15 6.42 -20.12
CA LEU A 104 -5.87 7.06 -19.79
C LEU A 104 -4.68 6.13 -20.08
N ASP A 105 -4.78 4.84 -19.75
CA ASP A 105 -3.72 3.88 -20.05
C ASP A 105 -3.46 3.72 -21.55
N VAL A 106 -4.53 3.66 -22.36
CA VAL A 106 -4.42 3.64 -23.83
C VAL A 106 -3.70 4.88 -24.34
N LEU A 107 -4.04 6.06 -23.81
CA LEU A 107 -3.37 7.31 -24.17
C LEU A 107 -1.89 7.28 -23.78
N ARG A 108 -1.54 6.88 -22.56
CA ARG A 108 -0.12 6.75 -22.14
C ARG A 108 0.70 5.88 -23.11
N ARG A 109 0.15 4.74 -23.52
CA ARG A 109 0.81 3.84 -24.48
C ARG A 109 0.97 4.46 -25.86
N ALA A 110 -0.04 5.19 -26.34
CA ALA A 110 0.07 5.91 -27.61
C ALA A 110 1.16 6.99 -27.55
N MET A 111 1.22 7.74 -26.44
CA MET A 111 2.23 8.78 -26.26
C MET A 111 3.66 8.24 -26.11
N ALA A 112 3.82 7.04 -25.57
CA ALA A 112 5.12 6.38 -25.45
C ALA A 112 5.60 5.72 -26.76
N ALA A 113 4.68 5.37 -27.67
CA ALA A 113 4.98 4.66 -28.90
C ALA A 113 5.24 5.61 -30.09
N ASP A 114 4.72 6.83 -30.05
CA ASP A 114 4.79 7.81 -31.12
C ASP A 114 5.75 8.96 -30.77
N GLU A 115 6.32 9.65 -31.76
CA GLU A 115 7.21 10.81 -31.54
C GLU A 115 6.41 12.06 -31.20
N ILE A 116 5.69 12.02 -30.07
CA ILE A 116 4.92 13.15 -29.57
C ILE A 116 5.86 14.15 -28.91
N SER A 117 5.68 15.43 -29.23
CA SER A 117 6.47 16.52 -28.64
C SER A 117 6.42 16.52 -27.10
N ASP A 118 7.54 16.87 -26.47
CA ASP A 118 7.67 16.96 -25.01
C ASP A 118 6.66 17.92 -24.37
N ASP A 119 6.30 19.01 -25.05
CA ASP A 119 5.27 19.96 -24.59
C ASP A 119 3.88 19.29 -24.51
N THR A 120 3.54 18.45 -25.50
CA THR A 120 2.29 17.70 -25.51
C THR A 120 2.27 16.62 -24.41
N CYS A 121 3.40 15.91 -24.22
CA CYS A 121 3.59 14.97 -23.12
C CYS A 121 3.40 15.66 -21.75
N THR A 122 4.04 16.81 -21.56
CA THR A 122 3.95 17.58 -20.31
C THR A 122 2.52 17.98 -19.98
N ARG A 123 1.77 18.48 -20.99
CA ARG A 123 0.36 18.86 -20.81
C ARG A 123 -0.52 17.66 -20.47
N PHE A 124 -0.31 16.52 -21.15
CA PHE A 124 -1.08 15.31 -20.87
C PHE A 124 -0.87 14.81 -19.44
N TYR A 125 0.38 14.66 -19.00
CA TYR A 125 0.67 14.18 -17.64
C TYR A 125 0.21 15.17 -16.56
N GLY A 126 0.24 16.48 -16.85
CA GLY A 126 -0.34 17.51 -15.97
C GLY A 126 -1.86 17.38 -15.82
N PHE A 127 -2.56 17.16 -16.94
CA PHE A 127 -4.01 16.90 -16.94
C PHE A 127 -4.34 15.60 -16.18
N GLU A 128 -3.65 14.51 -16.50
CA GLU A 128 -3.82 13.22 -15.87
C GLU A 128 -3.69 13.29 -14.34
N ARG A 129 -2.65 13.98 -13.86
CA ARG A 129 -2.43 14.15 -12.41
C ARG A 129 -3.59 14.90 -11.74
N SER A 130 -4.10 15.93 -12.40
CA SER A 130 -5.23 16.71 -11.89
C SER A 130 -6.51 15.87 -11.83
N LEU A 131 -6.79 15.13 -12.91
CA LEU A 131 -7.95 14.25 -12.99
C LEU A 131 -7.93 13.14 -11.93
N LEU A 132 -6.77 12.50 -11.73
CA LEU A 132 -6.60 11.48 -10.69
C LEU A 132 -6.75 12.05 -9.28
N SER A 133 -6.29 13.29 -9.04
CA SER A 133 -6.50 13.99 -7.77
C SER A 133 -8.00 14.21 -7.50
N ASP A 134 -8.76 14.64 -8.50
CA ASP A 134 -10.20 14.86 -8.36
C ASP A 134 -10.97 13.55 -8.16
N PHE A 135 -10.52 12.46 -8.79
CA PHE A 135 -11.06 11.12 -8.53
C PHE A 135 -10.77 10.67 -7.09
N ALA A 136 -9.57 10.94 -6.57
CA ALA A 136 -9.20 10.59 -5.20
C ALA A 136 -10.06 11.34 -4.18
N LYS A 137 -10.34 12.64 -4.39
CA LYS A 137 -11.24 13.43 -3.52
C LYS A 137 -12.66 12.88 -3.44
N LYS A 138 -13.13 12.23 -4.52
CA LYS A 138 -14.47 11.61 -4.60
C LYS A 138 -14.53 10.21 -3.97
N LYS A 139 -13.39 9.58 -3.69
CA LYS A 139 -13.38 8.27 -3.04
C LYS A 139 -13.80 8.44 -1.58
N LYS A 140 -14.94 7.89 -1.22
CA LYS A 140 -15.34 7.71 0.18
C LYS A 140 -14.94 6.31 0.60
N GLN A 141 -14.25 6.20 1.74
CA GLN A 141 -14.04 4.92 2.39
C GLN A 141 -15.41 4.39 2.82
N LYS A 142 -15.80 3.21 2.34
CA LYS A 142 -17.00 2.56 2.83
C LYS A 142 -16.78 2.10 4.25
N ASP A 143 -17.77 2.33 5.10
CA ASP A 143 -17.78 1.83 6.46
C ASP A 143 -18.04 0.32 6.41
N ILE A 144 -17.51 -0.43 7.37
CA ILE A 144 -17.77 -1.86 7.49
C ILE A 144 -19.29 -2.15 7.60
N ARG A 145 -20.05 -1.22 8.18
CA ARG A 145 -21.50 -1.27 8.29
C ARG A 145 -22.20 -1.26 6.92
N ASP A 146 -21.62 -0.63 5.90
CA ASP A 146 -22.16 -0.61 4.53
C ASP A 146 -22.19 -2.00 3.88
N PHE A 147 -21.42 -2.96 4.40
CA PHE A 147 -21.37 -4.34 3.91
C PHE A 147 -22.32 -5.30 4.66
N PHE A 148 -22.80 -4.90 5.84
CA PHE A 148 -23.64 -5.74 6.70
C PHE A 148 -25.10 -5.25 6.83
N CYS A 149 -25.43 -4.10 6.27
CA CYS A 149 -26.83 -3.68 6.11
C CYS A 149 -27.55 -4.63 5.15
N LYS A 150 -28.55 -5.38 5.66
CA LYS A 150 -29.44 -6.20 4.84
C LYS A 150 -30.22 -5.29 3.88
N LYS A 151 -30.25 -5.66 2.60
CA LYS A 151 -31.15 -5.08 1.60
C LYS A 151 -32.62 -5.30 1.97
#